data_AF-F8J477-F1
#
_entry.id   AF-F8J477-F1
#
_cell.length_a   1.000
_cell.length_b   1.000
_cell.length_c   1.000
_cell.angle_alpha   90.00
_cell.angle_beta   90.00
_cell.angle_gamma   90.00
#
_symmetry.space_group_name_H-M   'P 1'
#
loop_
_entity.id
_entity.type
_entity.pdbx_description
1 polymer ?
#
loop_
_entity_poly.entity_id
_entity_poly.type
_entity_poly.pdbx_seq_one_letter_code
_entity_poly.pdbx_strand_id
1 'polypeptide(L)'
;MFIWFFMFIWFFKVLKLLVFSVGFYLLGGFWFKVFFVLGVFSFLFFGVSWFLKKFISVGFGSDLSSPYECGFEPFSSSRVPFSLKFFYLALLFVLFDVELMFLFPLVFNCGCIVGFFTGFWACFFLWVMFIAEWYSGGIVWAD
;
A
#
# COMPACT_ATOMS: atom_id res chain seq x y z
N MET A 1 -4.11 -3.40 4.05
CA MET A 1 -4.07 -3.89 2.66
C MET A 1 -3.56 -2.84 1.66
N PHE A 2 -4.18 -1.65 1.55
CA PHE A 2 -3.70 -0.58 0.64
C PHE A 2 -2.29 -0.04 0.95
N ILE A 3 -1.95 0.12 2.23
CA ILE A 3 -0.63 0.64 2.67
C ILE A 3 0.52 -0.26 2.24
N TRP A 4 0.30 -1.55 2.21
CA TRP A 4 1.32 -2.53 1.84
C TRP A 4 1.52 -2.69 0.35
N PHE A 5 0.44 -2.56 -0.43
CA PHE A 5 0.60 -2.43 -1.87
C PHE A 5 1.49 -1.22 -2.18
N PHE A 6 1.30 -0.11 -1.46
CA PHE A 6 2.17 1.05 -1.54
C PHE A 6 3.60 0.81 -1.02
N MET A 7 3.79 0.06 0.07
CA MET A 7 5.12 -0.20 0.64
C MET A 7 5.92 -1.19 -0.20
N PHE A 8 5.28 -2.21 -0.75
CA PHE A 8 5.86 -3.15 -1.72
C PHE A 8 6.22 -2.44 -3.03
N ILE A 9 5.33 -1.57 -3.54
CA ILE A 9 5.65 -0.69 -4.67
C ILE A 9 6.79 0.25 -4.33
N TRP A 10 6.82 0.83 -3.12
CA TRP A 10 7.87 1.74 -2.68
C TRP A 10 9.21 1.02 -2.59
N PHE A 11 9.26 -0.21 -2.09
CA PHE A 11 10.46 -1.05 -2.05
C PHE A 11 10.98 -1.37 -3.45
N PHE A 12 10.12 -1.84 -4.38
CA PHE A 12 10.51 -2.03 -5.78
C PHE A 12 10.92 -0.72 -6.46
N LYS A 13 10.30 0.41 -6.09
CA LYS A 13 10.61 1.74 -6.62
C LYS A 13 11.93 2.27 -6.07
N VAL A 14 12.29 1.99 -4.82
CA VAL A 14 13.59 2.32 -4.21
C VAL A 14 14.70 1.46 -4.84
N LEU A 15 14.44 0.18 -5.06
CA LEU A 15 15.35 -0.71 -5.79
C LEU A 15 15.56 -0.23 -7.24
N LYS A 16 14.47 0.15 -7.93
CA LYS A 16 14.55 0.79 -9.24
C LYS A 16 15.25 2.14 -9.20
N LEU A 17 15.07 2.94 -8.14
CA LEU A 17 15.72 4.24 -7.95
C LEU A 17 17.22 4.11 -7.71
N LEU A 18 17.69 3.05 -7.06
CA LEU A 18 19.12 2.76 -6.93
C LEU A 18 19.73 2.37 -8.29
N VAL A 19 19.03 1.55 -9.08
CA VAL A 19 19.44 1.20 -10.46
C VAL A 19 19.33 2.40 -11.41
N PHE A 20 18.31 3.23 -11.25
CA PHE A 20 18.05 4.44 -12.03
C PHE A 20 19.00 5.59 -11.66
N SER A 21 19.44 5.67 -10.40
CA SER A 21 20.42 6.66 -9.92
C SER A 21 21.72 6.52 -10.70
N VAL A 22 22.22 5.30 -10.92
CA VAL A 22 23.41 5.04 -11.76
C VAL A 22 23.20 5.47 -13.23
N GLY A 23 21.98 5.30 -13.77
CA GLY A 23 21.64 5.76 -15.12
C GLY A 23 21.44 7.28 -15.25
N PHE A 24 21.10 7.97 -14.16
CA PHE A 24 20.84 9.41 -14.14
C PHE A 24 22.13 10.24 -14.29
N TYR A 25 23.26 9.75 -13.75
CA TYR A 25 24.55 10.45 -13.84
C TYR A 25 25.14 10.50 -15.26
N LEU A 26 24.72 9.61 -16.18
CA LEU A 26 25.22 9.55 -17.57
C LEU A 26 24.33 10.28 -18.60
N LEU A 27 23.07 10.59 -18.27
CA LEU A 27 22.06 11.17 -19.18
C LEU A 27 21.25 12.31 -18.53
N GLY A 28 21.85 13.05 -17.60
CA GLY A 28 21.16 13.98 -16.70
C GLY A 28 20.34 15.10 -17.38
N GLY A 29 20.72 15.53 -18.59
CA GLY A 29 20.02 16.61 -19.30
C GLY A 29 18.69 16.22 -19.95
N PHE A 30 18.53 14.97 -20.38
CA PHE A 30 17.29 14.50 -21.02
C PHE A 30 16.19 14.28 -19.99
N TRP A 31 16.52 13.59 -18.89
CA TRP A 31 15.59 13.29 -17.83
C TRP A 31 15.12 14.54 -17.09
N PHE A 32 15.99 15.53 -16.87
CA PHE A 32 15.61 16.80 -16.25
C PHE A 32 14.52 17.54 -17.05
N LYS A 33 14.65 17.58 -18.38
CA LYS A 33 13.64 18.20 -19.27
C LYS A 33 12.30 17.47 -19.22
N VAL A 34 12.32 16.13 -19.21
CA VAL A 34 11.10 15.31 -19.11
C VAL A 34 10.39 15.55 -17.78
N PHE A 35 11.10 15.56 -16.65
CA PHE A 35 10.49 15.85 -15.35
C PHE A 35 9.89 17.25 -15.28
N PHE A 36 10.56 18.26 -15.84
CA PHE A 36 10.05 19.64 -15.86
C PHE A 36 8.75 19.76 -16.68
N VAL A 37 8.70 19.15 -17.87
CA VAL A 37 7.49 19.17 -18.73
C VAL A 37 6.31 18.48 -18.04
N LEU A 38 6.53 17.31 -17.43
CA LEU A 38 5.49 16.59 -16.70
C LEU A 38 4.98 17.39 -15.49
N GLY A 39 5.88 18.05 -14.75
CA GLY A 39 5.52 18.90 -13.61
C GLY A 39 4.62 20.06 -14.01
N VAL A 40 4.94 20.76 -15.10
CA VAL A 40 4.10 21.85 -15.64
C VAL A 40 2.72 21.32 -16.04
N PHE A 41 2.67 20.16 -16.70
CA PHE A 41 1.40 19.54 -17.12
C PHE A 41 0.51 19.18 -15.91
N SER A 42 1.07 18.59 -14.86
CA SER A 42 0.32 18.29 -13.63
C SER A 42 -0.21 19.55 -12.94
N PHE A 43 0.58 20.63 -12.93
CA PHE A 43 0.17 21.90 -12.31
C PHE A 43 -0.97 22.57 -13.08
N LEU A 44 -0.91 22.53 -14.41
CA LEU A 44 -2.00 23.00 -15.28
C LEU A 44 -3.28 22.21 -15.04
N PHE A 45 -3.20 20.88 -15.00
CA PHE A 45 -4.36 20.03 -14.76
C PHE A 45 -5.00 20.32 -13.40
N PHE A 46 -4.19 20.46 -12.35
CA PHE A 46 -4.67 20.82 -11.02
C PHE A 46 -5.36 22.21 -10.98
N GLY A 47 -4.77 23.21 -11.64
CA GLY A 47 -5.34 24.55 -11.75
C GLY A 47 -6.69 24.57 -12.47
N VAL A 48 -6.81 23.83 -13.58
CA VAL A 48 -8.06 23.69 -14.33
C VAL A 48 -9.12 22.98 -13.49
N SER A 49 -8.78 21.88 -12.81
CA SER A 49 -9.72 21.17 -11.92
C SER A 49 -10.23 22.05 -10.79
N TRP A 50 -9.35 22.87 -10.18
CA TRP A 50 -9.74 23.80 -9.13
C TRP A 50 -10.70 24.89 -9.63
N PHE A 51 -10.43 25.43 -10.82
CA PHE A 51 -11.30 26.42 -11.46
C PHE A 51 -12.67 25.83 -11.82
N LEU A 52 -12.72 24.66 -12.44
CA LEU A 52 -13.97 23.97 -12.79
C LEU A 52 -14.83 23.68 -11.56
N LYS A 53 -14.21 23.30 -10.42
CA LYS A 53 -14.94 23.09 -9.16
C LYS A 53 -15.69 24.35 -8.72
N LYS A 54 -15.10 25.54 -8.88
CA LYS A 54 -15.74 26.81 -8.52
C LYS A 54 -16.99 27.09 -9.38
N PHE A 55 -16.97 26.76 -10.67
CA PHE A 55 -18.15 26.95 -11.53
C PHE A 55 -19.24 25.91 -11.28
N ILE A 56 -18.87 24.65 -11.09
CA ILE A 56 -19.83 23.56 -10.88
C ILE A 56 -20.51 23.68 -9.50
N SER A 57 -19.77 24.12 -8.48
CA SER A 57 -20.30 24.28 -7.11
C SER A 57 -21.39 25.37 -6.98
N VAL A 58 -21.55 26.25 -7.96
CA VAL A 58 -22.59 27.30 -7.93
C VAL A 58 -23.98 26.74 -8.28
N GLY A 59 -24.06 25.60 -8.97
CA GLY A 59 -25.32 25.01 -9.43
C GLY A 59 -25.88 23.89 -8.57
N PHE A 60 -25.06 23.24 -7.75
CA PHE A 60 -25.46 22.13 -6.90
C PHE A 60 -25.31 22.54 -5.43
N GLY A 61 -26.43 22.61 -4.71
CA GLY A 61 -26.45 22.90 -3.28
C GLY A 61 -25.82 21.80 -2.43
N SER A 62 -26.05 21.88 -1.11
CA SER A 62 -25.56 20.96 -0.06
C SER A 62 -25.75 19.46 -0.33
N ASP A 63 -26.56 19.10 -1.32
CA ASP A 63 -26.89 17.75 -1.75
C ASP A 63 -25.71 16.98 -2.36
N LEU A 64 -24.68 17.67 -2.88
CA LEU A 64 -23.41 17.00 -3.27
C LEU A 64 -22.57 16.57 -2.07
N SER A 65 -22.80 17.18 -0.90
CA SER A 65 -22.03 16.94 0.32
C SER A 65 -22.77 16.13 1.38
N SER A 66 -24.04 15.80 1.15
CA SER A 66 -24.82 14.96 2.05
C SER A 66 -24.53 13.47 1.83
N PRO A 67 -24.64 12.62 2.87
CA PRO A 67 -24.50 11.18 2.73
C PRO A 67 -25.54 10.62 1.75
N TYR A 68 -25.13 9.69 0.88
CA TYR A 68 -26.03 9.01 -0.04
C TYR A 68 -26.88 8.00 0.72
N GLU A 69 -28.10 8.39 1.08
CA GLU A 69 -29.04 7.60 1.89
C GLU A 69 -30.38 7.46 1.14
N CYS A 70 -30.39 6.96 -0.11
CA CYS A 70 -31.62 6.63 -0.86
C CYS A 70 -32.75 7.70 -0.89
N GLY A 71 -32.45 8.98 -0.60
CA GLY A 71 -33.42 10.08 -0.48
C GLY A 71 -33.98 10.36 0.92
N PHE A 72 -33.52 9.69 1.97
CA PHE A 72 -33.90 9.92 3.36
C PHE A 72 -32.80 10.66 4.15
N GLU A 73 -33.20 11.43 5.18
CA GLU A 73 -32.25 12.01 6.12
C GLU A 73 -31.63 10.91 7.00
N PRO A 74 -30.32 10.99 7.31
CA PRO A 74 -29.64 9.94 8.06
C PRO A 74 -30.25 9.79 9.46
N PHE A 75 -30.82 8.60 9.74
CA PHE A 75 -31.51 8.30 11.00
C PHE A 75 -30.58 8.24 12.22
N SER A 76 -29.28 8.02 12.02
CA SER A 76 -28.29 7.99 13.10
C SER A 76 -26.85 8.12 12.57
N SER A 77 -25.87 8.19 13.48
CA SER A 77 -24.45 8.20 13.12
C SER A 77 -24.05 6.91 12.40
N SER A 78 -23.45 7.04 11.21
CA SER A 78 -22.91 5.94 10.40
C SER A 78 -21.72 5.19 11.03
N ARG A 79 -21.31 5.57 12.25
CA ARG A 79 -20.22 4.93 12.98
C ARG A 79 -20.71 3.71 13.73
N VAL A 80 -20.41 2.54 13.18
CA VAL A 80 -20.63 1.24 13.82
C VAL A 80 -19.34 0.82 14.53
N PRO A 81 -19.40 0.21 15.73
CA PRO A 81 -18.21 -0.36 16.37
C PRO A 81 -17.54 -1.38 15.46
N PHE A 82 -16.23 -1.22 15.29
CA PHE A 82 -15.40 -2.08 14.45
C PHE A 82 -15.15 -3.42 15.13
N SER A 83 -15.21 -4.52 14.36
CA SER A 83 -14.95 -5.85 14.92
C SER A 83 -13.45 -6.11 15.10
N LEU A 84 -13.07 -6.73 16.23
CA LEU A 84 -11.67 -7.04 16.55
C LEU A 84 -11.02 -8.00 15.54
N LYS A 85 -11.81 -8.79 14.81
CA LYS A 85 -11.31 -9.74 13.79
C LYS A 85 -10.50 -9.05 12.70
N PHE A 86 -10.97 -7.91 12.20
CA PHE A 86 -10.24 -7.15 11.20
C PHE A 86 -8.93 -6.54 11.73
N PHE A 87 -8.87 -6.25 13.03
CA PHE A 87 -7.65 -5.79 13.69
C PHE A 87 -6.60 -6.91 13.75
N TYR A 88 -6.98 -8.13 14.13
CA TYR A 88 -6.07 -9.28 14.13
C TYR A 88 -5.52 -9.58 12.73
N LEU A 89 -6.36 -9.50 11.70
CA LEU A 89 -5.92 -9.69 10.30
C LEU A 89 -4.90 -8.63 9.87
N ALA A 90 -5.07 -7.38 10.31
CA ALA A 90 -4.11 -6.31 10.03
C ALA A 90 -2.77 -6.52 10.77
N LEU A 91 -2.83 -6.98 12.02
CA LEU A 91 -1.65 -7.27 12.83
C LEU A 91 -0.84 -8.45 12.27
N LEU A 92 -1.52 -9.55 11.92
CA LEU A 92 -0.89 -10.72 11.31
C LEU A 92 -0.23 -10.37 9.99
N PHE A 93 -0.89 -9.53 9.19
CA PHE A 93 -0.32 -9.05 7.95
C PHE A 93 1.00 -8.35 8.23
N VAL A 94 1.03 -7.32 9.08
CA VAL A 94 2.26 -6.59 9.44
C VAL A 94 3.36 -7.53 9.93
N LEU A 95 3.04 -8.50 10.77
CA LEU A 95 4.02 -9.47 11.28
C LEU A 95 4.65 -10.29 10.15
N PHE A 96 3.85 -10.77 9.19
CA PHE A 96 4.33 -11.50 8.02
C PHE A 96 5.17 -10.63 7.05
N ASP A 97 4.98 -9.29 6.98
CA ASP A 97 5.90 -8.41 6.19
C ASP A 97 7.29 -8.47 6.76
N VAL A 98 7.35 -8.29 8.07
CA VAL A 98 8.60 -8.09 8.77
C VAL A 98 9.44 -9.34 8.63
N GLU A 99 8.82 -10.52 8.70
CA GLU A 99 9.48 -11.80 8.47
C GLU A 99 9.94 -11.99 7.02
N LEU A 100 9.16 -11.53 6.03
CA LEU A 100 9.60 -11.55 4.63
C LEU A 100 10.79 -10.62 4.37
N MET A 101 10.85 -9.46 5.04
CA MET A 101 12.01 -8.56 4.98
C MET A 101 13.29 -9.26 5.47
N PHE A 102 13.20 -10.11 6.50
CA PHE A 102 14.33 -10.90 6.99
C PHE A 102 14.69 -12.08 6.07
N LEU A 103 13.73 -12.66 5.36
CA LEU A 103 14.00 -13.72 4.37
C LEU A 103 14.70 -13.20 3.12
N PHE A 104 14.48 -11.93 2.74
CA PHE A 104 15.03 -11.39 1.49
C PHE A 104 16.56 -11.46 1.39
N PRO A 105 17.36 -11.04 2.40
CA PRO A 105 18.81 -11.21 2.39
C PRO A 105 19.28 -12.67 2.32
N LEU A 106 18.51 -13.62 2.86
CA LEU A 106 18.87 -15.04 2.86
C LEU A 106 18.81 -15.64 1.46
N VAL A 107 17.92 -15.17 0.58
CA VAL A 107 17.83 -15.62 -0.81
C VAL A 107 19.13 -15.40 -1.57
N PHE A 108 19.84 -14.30 -1.31
CA PHE A 108 21.12 -14.00 -1.95
C PHE A 108 22.28 -14.84 -1.42
N ASN A 109 22.16 -15.40 -0.21
CA ASN A 109 23.18 -16.23 0.45
C ASN A 109 22.91 -17.75 0.32
N CYS A 110 21.94 -18.17 -0.50
CA CYS A 110 21.59 -19.58 -0.72
C CYS A 110 22.72 -20.44 -1.31
N GLY A 111 23.80 -19.84 -1.81
CA GLY A 111 24.97 -20.58 -2.32
C GLY A 111 25.80 -21.28 -1.23
N CYS A 112 25.63 -20.91 0.04
CA CYS A 112 26.34 -21.51 1.16
C CYS A 112 25.44 -22.49 1.94
N ILE A 113 26.01 -23.60 2.40
CA ILE A 113 25.32 -24.59 3.26
C ILE A 113 24.65 -23.93 4.47
N VAL A 114 25.33 -22.98 5.11
CA VAL A 114 24.78 -22.23 6.25
C VAL A 114 23.55 -21.42 5.84
N GLY A 115 23.59 -20.73 4.69
CA GLY A 115 22.46 -19.95 4.18
C GLY A 115 21.25 -20.83 3.85
N PHE A 116 21.47 -22.01 3.27
CA PHE A 116 20.43 -22.98 2.98
C PHE A 116 19.72 -23.47 4.25
N PHE A 117 20.48 -23.91 5.26
CA PHE A 117 19.89 -24.35 6.53
C PHE A 117 19.16 -23.20 7.24
N THR A 118 19.71 -21.99 7.23
CA THR A 118 19.09 -20.83 7.87
C THR A 118 17.78 -20.44 7.17
N GLY A 119 17.74 -20.47 5.84
CA GLY A 119 16.52 -20.25 5.05
C GLY A 119 15.47 -21.33 5.30
N PHE A 120 15.88 -22.60 5.41
CA PHE A 120 14.99 -23.71 5.72
C PHE A 120 14.31 -23.51 7.09
N TRP A 121 15.08 -23.18 8.14
CA TRP A 121 14.53 -22.91 9.47
C TRP A 121 13.60 -21.70 9.50
N ALA A 122 13.92 -20.63 8.76
CA ALA A 122 13.07 -19.46 8.65
C ALA A 122 11.73 -19.79 7.95
N CYS A 123 11.74 -20.56 6.86
CA CYS A 123 10.51 -21.03 6.20
C CYS A 123 9.71 -21.98 7.09
N PHE A 124 10.37 -22.85 7.87
CA PHE A 124 9.70 -23.73 8.82
C PHE A 124 8.98 -22.95 9.92
N PHE A 125 9.63 -21.92 10.47
CA PHE A 125 9.03 -21.05 11.48
C PHE A 125 7.76 -20.34 10.95
N LEU A 126 7.82 -19.78 9.73
CA LEU A 126 6.66 -19.20 9.06
C LEU A 126 5.50 -20.18 8.91
N TRP A 127 5.81 -21.41 8.52
CA TRP A 127 4.79 -22.45 8.34
C TRP A 127 4.10 -22.81 9.66
N VAL A 128 4.86 -22.92 10.75
CA VAL A 128 4.32 -23.17 12.09
C VAL A 128 3.43 -22.01 12.56
N MET A 129 3.86 -20.76 12.38
CA MET A 129 3.04 -19.58 12.74
C MET A 129 1.72 -19.55 11.96
N PHE A 130 1.75 -19.88 10.66
CA PHE A 130 0.54 -19.93 9.84
C PHE A 130 -0.45 -20.98 10.34
N ILE A 131 0.04 -22.16 10.70
CA ILE A 131 -0.80 -23.24 11.25
C ILE A 131 -1.39 -22.85 12.61
N ALA A 132 -0.59 -22.22 13.48
CA ALA A 132 -1.06 -21.76 14.78
C ALA A 132 -2.24 -20.80 14.65
N GLU A 133 -2.17 -19.86 13.69
CA GLU A 133 -3.28 -18.96 13.41
C GLU A 133 -4.49 -19.67 12.78
N TRP A 134 -4.23 -20.67 11.92
CA TRP A 134 -5.33 -21.45 11.36
C TRP A 134 -6.16 -22.13 12.45
N TYR A 135 -5.49 -22.69 13.47
CA TYR A 135 -6.15 -23.30 14.63
C TYR A 135 -6.81 -22.28 15.57
N SER A 136 -6.29 -21.06 15.68
CA SER A 136 -6.90 -20.00 16.50
C SER A 136 -8.23 -19.51 15.93
N GLY A 137 -8.55 -19.86 14.68
CA GLY A 137 -9.79 -19.47 14.02
C GLY A 137 -9.83 -18.00 13.61
N GLY A 138 -8.68 -17.30 13.64
CA GLY A 138 -8.57 -15.88 13.26
C GLY A 138 -8.97 -15.59 11.81
N ILE A 139 -8.96 -16.61 10.95
CA ILE A 139 -9.25 -16.53 9.51
C ILE A 139 -10.71 -16.93 9.18
N VAL A 140 -11.42 -17.56 10.13
CA VAL A 140 -12.81 -17.98 9.91
C VAL A 140 -13.75 -16.80 10.14
N TRP A 141 -14.36 -16.36 9.06
CA TRP A 141 -15.43 -15.37 9.08
C TRP A 141 -16.64 -15.98 9.79
N ALA A 142 -17.23 -15.23 10.72
CA ALA A 142 -18.56 -15.58 11.22
C ALA A 142 -19.55 -14.91 10.27
N ASP A 143 -20.49 -15.69 9.75
CA ASP A 143 -21.67 -15.18 9.07
C ASP A 143 -22.49 -14.26 9.99
#